data_AF-A0A3M2CWG6-F1
#
_entry.id   AF-A0A3M2CWG6-F1
#
_cell.length_a   1.000
_cell.length_b   1.000
_cell.length_c   1.000
_cell.angle_alpha   90.00
_cell.angle_beta   90.00
_cell.angle_gamma   90.00
#
_symmetry.space_group_name_H-M   'P 1'
#
loop_
_entity.id
_entity.type
_entity.pdbx_description
1 polymer ?
#
loop_
_entity_poly.entity_id
_entity_poly.type
_entity_poly.pdbx_seq_one_letter_code
_entity_poly.pdbx_strand_id
1 'polypeptide(L)'
;MFIRKIVIEGVEGDVEIERTETGWLVRANGVEAELDASAGHDERWAMAWNAAKVICGTTRRGDPNATRSMIHDVLCEIERVTDR
;
A
#
# COMPACT_ATOMS: atom_id res chain seq x y z
N MET A 1 -8.13 4.07 -11.04
CA MET A 1 -7.32 3.09 -11.80
C MET A 1 -7.14 1.91 -10.89
N PHE A 2 -7.57 0.71 -11.28
CA PHE A 2 -7.49 -0.46 -10.40
C PHE A 2 -6.14 -1.17 -10.58
N ILE A 3 -5.31 -1.19 -9.53
CA ILE A 3 -4.27 -2.21 -9.42
C ILE A 3 -5.02 -3.51 -9.09
N ARG A 4 -4.71 -4.60 -9.79
CA ARG A 4 -5.39 -5.89 -9.54
C ARG A 4 -4.53 -6.83 -8.72
N LYS A 5 -3.21 -6.67 -8.75
CA LYS A 5 -2.25 -7.57 -8.13
C LYS A 5 -0.90 -6.85 -8.00
N ILE A 6 -0.32 -6.84 -6.80
CA ILE A 6 1.08 -6.46 -6.57
C ILE A 6 1.84 -7.73 -6.26
N VAL A 7 2.85 -8.02 -7.08
CA VAL A 7 3.79 -9.10 -6.82
C VAL A 7 5.03 -8.48 -6.23
N ILE A 8 5.23 -8.71 -4.95
CA ILE A 8 6.51 -8.44 -4.31
C ILE A 8 7.31 -9.75 -4.38
N GLU A 9 8.63 -9.70 -4.59
CA GLU A 9 9.43 -10.92 -4.77
C GLU A 9 9.14 -11.96 -3.67
N GLY A 10 8.57 -13.11 -4.05
CA GLY A 10 8.21 -14.20 -3.15
C GLY A 10 6.84 -14.09 -2.43
N VAL A 11 6.08 -13.00 -2.62
CA VAL A 11 4.77 -12.78 -1.99
C VAL A 11 3.76 -12.19 -2.99
N GLU A 12 2.62 -12.87 -3.14
CA GLU A 12 1.51 -12.44 -3.98
C GLU A 12 0.37 -11.87 -3.13
N GLY A 13 -0.14 -10.69 -3.49
CA GLY A 13 -1.32 -10.10 -2.88
C GLY A 13 -2.12 -9.24 -3.85
N ASP A 14 -3.44 -9.23 -3.66
CA ASP A 14 -4.33 -8.35 -4.40
C ASP A 14 -4.42 -7.02 -3.65
N VAL A 15 -4.06 -5.94 -4.35
CA VAL A 15 -4.17 -4.56 -3.86
C VAL A 15 -5.01 -3.79 -4.85
N GLU A 16 -6.18 -3.36 -4.42
CA GLU A 16 -7.06 -2.45 -5.14
C GLU A 16 -6.82 -1.02 -4.66
N ILE A 17 -6.69 -0.09 -5.59
CA ILE A 17 -6.63 1.34 -5.28
C ILE A 17 -7.73 2.03 -6.08
N GLU A 18 -8.64 2.69 -5.38
CA GLU A 18 -9.79 3.38 -5.94
C GLU A 18 -9.66 4.89 -5.65
N ARG A 19 -10.02 5.75 -6.61
CA ARG A 19 -10.06 7.20 -6.39
C ARG A 19 -11.44 7.55 -5.84
N THR A 20 -11.49 8.23 -4.71
CA THR A 20 -12.73 8.70 -4.08
C THR A 20 -12.86 10.22 -4.23
N GLU A 21 -13.98 10.79 -3.75
CA GLU A 21 -14.18 12.24 -3.76
C GLU A 21 -13.22 12.99 -2.81
N THR A 22 -12.74 12.32 -1.76
CA THR A 22 -11.86 12.87 -0.73
C THR A 22 -10.39 12.49 -0.93
N GLY A 23 -10.10 11.53 -1.80
CA GLY A 23 -8.74 11.08 -2.08
C GLY A 23 -8.71 9.70 -2.70
N TRP A 24 -8.13 8.73 -2.00
CA TRP A 24 -7.91 7.39 -2.49
C TRP A 24 -8.26 6.34 -1.43
N LEU A 25 -8.85 5.23 -1.84
CA LEU A 25 -9.12 4.08 -0.99
C LEU A 25 -8.23 2.93 -1.45
N VAL A 26 -7.40 2.42 -0.56
CA VAL A 26 -6.53 1.26 -0.80
C VAL A 26 -7.12 0.07 -0.06
N ARG A 27 -7.45 -0.99 -0.81
CA ARG A 27 -7.86 -2.29 -0.26
C ARG A 27 -6.77 -3.32 -0.55
N ALA A 28 -6.27 -4.01 0.47
CA ALA A 28 -5.33 -5.12 0.30
C ALA A 28 -5.78 -6.29 1.18
N ASN A 29 -5.90 -7.51 0.64
CA ASN A 29 -6.29 -8.73 1.38
C ASN A 29 -7.32 -8.53 2.54
N GLY A 30 -8.36 -7.73 2.34
CA GLY A 30 -9.43 -7.47 3.34
C GLY A 30 -9.16 -6.32 4.33
N VAL A 31 -8.09 -5.55 4.16
CA VAL A 31 -7.81 -4.31 4.90
C VAL A 31 -8.05 -3.12 3.99
N GLU A 32 -8.77 -2.13 4.49
CA GLU A 32 -9.07 -0.87 3.79
C GLU A 32 -8.35 0.29 4.48
N ALA A 33 -7.75 1.19 3.69
CA ALA A 33 -7.12 2.41 4.17
C ALA A 33 -7.46 3.57 3.23
N GLU A 34 -7.94 4.67 3.79
CA GLU A 34 -8.19 5.91 3.06
C GLU A 34 -6.96 6.82 3.10
N LEU A 35 -6.63 7.43 1.97
CA LEU A 35 -5.59 8.43 1.79
C LEU A 35 -6.26 9.73 1.35
N ASP A 36 -5.98 10.83 2.04
CA ASP A 36 -6.37 12.16 1.55
C ASP A 36 -5.58 12.50 0.27
N ALA A 37 -6.19 13.19 -0.69
CA ALA A 37 -5.50 13.63 -1.90
C ALA A 37 -4.30 14.56 -1.62
N SER A 38 -4.33 15.28 -0.49
CA SER A 38 -3.26 16.15 -0.01
C SER A 38 -2.18 15.42 0.78
N ALA A 39 -2.31 14.09 0.93
CA ALA A 39 -1.42 13.31 1.79
C ALA A 39 0.05 13.45 1.36
N GLY A 40 0.87 13.82 2.34
CA GLY A 40 2.31 13.99 2.19
C GLY A 40 3.06 12.67 2.09
N HIS A 41 4.36 12.75 1.81
CA HIS A 41 5.21 11.56 1.67
C HIS A 41 5.17 10.64 2.90
N ASP A 42 5.17 11.20 4.12
CA ASP A 42 5.15 10.41 5.36
C ASP A 42 3.85 9.63 5.55
N GLU A 43 2.72 10.20 5.13
CA GLU A 43 1.40 9.55 5.17
C GLU A 43 1.32 8.43 4.13
N ARG A 44 1.83 8.68 2.92
CA ARG A 44 1.97 7.66 1.86
C ARG A 44 2.90 6.52 2.32
N TRP A 45 3.97 6.84 3.03
CA TRP A 45 4.88 5.85 3.62
C TRP A 45 4.19 5.00 4.69
N ALA A 46 3.43 5.63 5.59
CA ALA A 46 2.66 4.90 6.61
C ALA A 46 1.63 3.95 5.96
N MET A 47 1.03 4.36 4.85
CA MET A 47 0.14 3.50 4.06
C MET A 47 0.88 2.33 3.41
N ALA A 48 2.01 2.59 2.75
CA ALA A 48 2.85 1.54 2.17
C ALA A 48 3.30 0.53 3.24
N TRP A 49 3.64 1.01 4.43
CA TRP A 49 3.99 0.18 5.59
C TRP A 49 2.83 -0.73 6.01
N ASN A 50 1.61 -0.19 6.12
CA ASN A 50 0.44 -0.99 6.49
C ASN A 50 0.04 -1.98 5.38
N ALA A 51 0.08 -1.57 4.11
CA ALA A 51 -0.14 -2.47 2.99
C ALA A 51 0.87 -3.63 2.98
N ALA A 52 2.15 -3.37 3.28
CA ALA A 52 3.17 -4.40 3.38
C ALA A 52 2.90 -5.41 4.50
N LYS A 53 2.31 -5.00 5.64
CA LYS A 53 1.86 -5.94 6.70
C LYS A 53 0.80 -6.92 6.20
N VAL A 54 -0.04 -6.46 5.29
CA VAL A 54 -1.18 -7.21 4.78
C VAL A 54 -0.78 -8.14 3.65
N ILE A 55 0.15 -7.70 2.81
CA ILE A 55 0.71 -8.49 1.71
C ILE A 55 1.68 -9.55 2.27
N CYS A 56 2.66 -9.12 3.07
CA CYS A 56 3.77 -9.97 3.51
C CYS A 56 3.56 -10.60 4.90
N GLY A 57 2.45 -10.27 5.58
CA GLY A 57 2.24 -10.62 6.96
C GLY A 57 3.01 -9.71 7.92
N THR A 58 2.89 -10.00 9.21
CA THR A 58 3.55 -9.24 10.29
C THR A 58 4.62 -10.08 10.99
N THR A 59 5.70 -9.42 11.40
CA THR A 59 6.68 -10.00 12.32
C THR A 59 6.06 -10.12 13.72
N ARG A 60 6.72 -10.85 14.63
CA ARG A 60 6.30 -10.94 16.04
C ARG A 60 6.21 -9.60 16.77
N ARG A 61 6.82 -8.54 16.24
CA ARG A 61 6.79 -7.18 16.81
C ARG A 61 5.68 -6.31 16.24
N GLY A 62 4.90 -6.83 15.28
CA GLY A 62 3.85 -6.07 14.60
C GLY A 62 4.34 -5.24 13.40
N ASP A 63 5.63 -5.33 13.06
CA ASP A 63 6.21 -4.71 11.86
C ASP A 63 5.85 -5.54 10.61
N PRO A 64 5.85 -4.95 9.40
CA PRO A 64 5.73 -5.69 8.15
C PRO A 64 6.83 -6.74 8.07
N ASN A 65 6.47 -7.96 7.70
CA ASN A 65 7.43 -9.01 7.38
C ASN A 65 7.95 -8.81 5.94
N ALA A 66 8.45 -7.61 5.66
CA ALA A 66 8.91 -7.15 4.35
C ALA A 66 10.22 -6.38 4.52
N THR A 67 11.07 -6.40 3.49
CA THR A 67 12.28 -5.57 3.47
C THR A 67 11.94 -4.11 3.16
N ARG A 68 12.86 -3.19 3.45
CA ARG A 68 12.66 -1.76 3.16
C ARG A 68 12.49 -1.49 1.65
N SER A 69 13.16 -2.26 0.78
CA SER A 69 12.97 -2.15 -0.68
C SER A 69 11.56 -2.60 -1.09
N MET A 70 11.06 -3.70 -0.54
CA MET A 70 9.70 -4.18 -0.79
C MET A 70 8.63 -3.14 -0.39
N ILE A 71 8.85 -2.45 0.74
CA ILE A 71 7.95 -1.37 1.18
C ILE A 71 8.05 -0.16 0.23
N HIS A 72 9.25 0.15 -0.27
CA HIS A 72 9.44 1.18 -1.29
C HIS A 72 8.73 0.84 -2.61
N ASP A 73 8.73 -0.43 -3.03
CA ASP A 73 8.01 -0.85 -4.25
C ASP A 73 6.51 -0.57 -4.11
N VAL A 74 5.93 -0.87 -2.94
CA VAL A 74 4.52 -0.52 -2.63
C VAL A 74 4.31 0.99 -2.62
N LEU A 75 5.22 1.76 -2.02
CA LEU A 75 5.15 3.22 -2.02
C LEU A 75 5.18 3.78 -3.45
N CYS A 76 6.05 3.28 -4.33
CA CYS A 76 6.14 3.74 -5.70
C CYS A 76 4.84 3.48 -6.48
N GLU A 77 4.18 2.35 -6.24
CA GLU A 77 2.88 2.08 -6.83
C GLU A 77 1.78 3.00 -6.29
N ILE A 78 1.80 3.31 -4.99
CA ILE A 78 0.90 4.31 -4.40
C ILE A 78 1.14 5.68 -5.04
N GLU A 79 2.39 6.16 -5.06
CA GLU A 79 2.76 7.47 -5.63
C GLU A 79 2.39 7.57 -7.10
N ARG A 80 2.64 6.51 -7.88
CA ARG A 80 2.26 6.42 -9.31
C ARG A 80 0.75 6.60 -9.52
N VAL A 81 -0.07 6.12 -8.59
CA VAL A 81 -1.53 6.24 -8.67
C VAL A 81 -1.98 7.61 -8.18
N THR A 82 -1.38 8.14 -7.11
CA THR A 82 -1.81 9.37 -6.44
C THR A 82 -1.35 10.65 -7.13
N ASP A 83 -0.23 10.64 -7.85
CA ASP A 83 0.30 11.82 -8.57
C ASP A 83 -0.37 12.04 -9.96
N ARG A 84 -1.57 11.49 -10.17
CA ARG A 84 -2.34 11.59 -11.43
C ARG A 84 -3.74 12.17 -11.25
#